data_AF-B9FR81-F1
#
_entry.id   AF-B9FR81-F1
#
_cell.length_a   1.000
_cell.length_b   1.000
_cell.length_c   1.000
_cell.angle_alpha   90.00
_cell.angle_beta   90.00
_cell.angle_gamma   90.00
#
_symmetry.space_group_name_H-M   'P 1'
#
loop_
_entity.id
_entity.type
_entity.pdbx_description
1 polymer ?
#
loop_
_entity_poly.entity_id
_entity_poly.type
_entity_poly.pdbx_seq_one_letter_code
_entity_poly.pdbx_strand_id
1 'polypeptide(L)'
;MARPTMLACCKLYISESRNAAALRAIEHAACIFGAVVVNRFTDDAYNRWPTFLFGAVHREGRTPGLHQEAARLLQAQLLRRPMAGVTPETDAPARCTGRPARKRLPRSKGVVVVGATGWVDNYNVPVRTGDVEAARRIARAVSERGGGLPSVQAMGLAHGGGVVEVACNLLDPARVGAEQVQGMVERLAAGEGLSVGKGYFTDYSQDKIVELYFKSAANTEG
;
A
#
# COMPACT_ATOMS: atom_id res chain seq x y z
N MET A 1 24.50 -9.72 17.74
CA MET A 1 23.10 -9.77 18.22
C MET A 1 22.36 -10.93 17.57
N ALA A 2 21.37 -11.53 18.24
CA ALA A 2 20.56 -12.61 17.66
C ALA A 2 19.68 -12.08 16.52
N ARG A 3 19.60 -12.81 15.39
CA ARG A 3 18.72 -12.43 14.27
C ARG A 3 17.26 -12.35 14.76
N PRO A 4 16.52 -11.26 14.50
CA PRO A 4 15.10 -11.17 14.80
C PRO A 4 14.36 -12.32 14.11
N THR A 5 13.49 -13.00 14.86
CA THR A 5 12.67 -14.11 14.36
C THR A 5 11.41 -13.63 13.62
N MET A 6 11.04 -12.35 13.74
CA MET A 6 9.91 -11.73 13.04
C MET A 6 10.20 -10.26 12.70
N LEU A 7 9.75 -9.83 11.52
CA LEU A 7 9.80 -8.44 11.05
C LEU A 7 8.37 -7.94 10.84
N ALA A 8 8.14 -6.66 11.17
CA ALA A 8 6.91 -5.96 10.81
C ALA A 8 7.19 -4.97 9.68
N CYS A 9 6.28 -4.92 8.71
CA CYS A 9 6.25 -3.94 7.63
C CYS A 9 5.15 -2.91 7.90
N CYS A 10 5.50 -1.63 7.79
CA CYS A 10 4.56 -0.54 7.70
C CYS A 10 4.59 0.03 6.27
N LYS A 11 3.56 -0.28 5.49
CA LYS A 11 3.30 0.31 4.16
C LYS A 11 2.59 1.65 4.36
N LEU A 12 3.32 2.76 4.28
CA LEU A 12 2.79 4.10 4.50
C LEU A 12 2.47 4.79 3.16
N TYR A 13 1.20 5.12 2.92
CA TYR A 13 0.78 5.81 1.70
C TYR A 13 0.46 7.27 2.00
N ILE A 14 1.21 8.20 1.39
CA ILE A 14 1.04 9.65 1.61
C ILE A 14 0.61 10.32 0.32
N SER A 15 -0.50 11.05 0.34
CA SER A 15 -1.02 11.77 -0.84
C SER A 15 -0.38 13.16 -1.04
N GLU A 16 0.95 13.25 -0.89
CA GLU A 16 1.72 14.46 -1.21
C GLU A 16 3.19 14.10 -1.48
N SER A 17 3.50 13.69 -2.71
CA SER A 17 4.87 13.33 -3.09
C SER A 17 5.81 14.52 -3.22
N ARG A 18 5.28 15.75 -3.38
CA ARG A 18 6.08 16.96 -3.63
C ARG A 18 6.65 17.61 -2.37
N ASN A 19 6.24 17.17 -1.18
CA ASN A 19 6.68 17.76 0.09
C ASN A 19 7.89 17.01 0.68
N ALA A 20 9.08 17.29 0.14
CA ALA A 20 10.33 16.66 0.58
C ALA A 20 10.68 16.88 2.07
N ALA A 21 10.17 17.95 2.69
CA ALA A 21 10.39 18.19 4.12
C ALA A 21 9.58 17.22 5.00
N ALA A 22 8.35 16.90 4.61
CA ALA A 22 7.55 15.89 5.30
C ALA A 22 8.20 14.50 5.20
N LEU A 23 8.75 14.15 4.04
CA LEU A 23 9.49 12.90 3.86
C LEU A 23 10.65 12.77 4.85
N ARG A 24 11.55 13.76 4.89
CA ARG A 24 12.71 13.73 5.79
C ARG A 24 12.30 13.62 7.25
N ALA A 25 11.20 14.25 7.63
CA ALA A 25 10.67 14.15 8.98
C ALA A 25 10.15 12.74 9.30
N ILE A 26 9.55 12.03 8.34
CA ILE A 26 9.12 10.63 8.51
C ILE A 26 10.32 9.70 8.60
N GLU A 27 11.32 9.87 7.73
CA GLU A 27 12.56 9.08 7.75
C GLU A 27 13.30 9.25 9.08
N HIS A 28 13.49 10.48 9.54
CA HIS A 28 14.11 10.75 10.84
C HIS A 28 13.31 10.13 11.99
N ALA A 29 11.98 10.23 11.93
CA ALA A 29 11.14 9.59 12.93
C ALA A 29 11.30 8.06 12.92
N ALA A 30 11.33 7.41 11.74
CA ALA A 30 11.54 5.97 11.64
C ALA A 30 12.84 5.52 12.31
N CYS A 31 13.94 6.25 12.08
CA CYS A 31 15.23 5.96 12.74
C CYS A 31 15.14 6.02 14.28
N ILE A 32 14.42 7.00 14.85
CA ILE A 32 14.25 7.14 16.31
C ILE A 32 13.62 5.88 16.93
N PHE A 33 12.75 5.18 16.20
CA PHE A 33 12.07 3.97 16.68
C PHE A 33 12.74 2.67 16.24
N GLY A 34 13.98 2.73 15.75
CA GLY A 34 14.71 1.55 15.28
C GLY A 34 14.09 0.89 14.04
N ALA A 35 13.32 1.66 13.27
CA ALA A 35 12.80 1.22 11.98
C ALA A 35 13.73 1.68 10.86
N VAL A 36 13.88 0.82 9.87
CA VAL A 36 14.71 1.03 8.69
C VAL A 36 13.80 1.35 7.50
N VAL A 37 14.11 2.44 6.79
CA VAL A 37 13.47 2.74 5.51
C VAL A 37 14.13 1.87 4.46
N VAL A 38 13.38 0.89 3.92
CA VAL A 38 13.93 -0.08 2.95
C VAL A 38 13.63 0.35 1.52
N ASN A 39 12.51 1.04 1.29
CA ASN A 39 12.14 1.43 -0.06
C ASN A 39 11.30 2.72 -0.12
N ARG A 40 11.46 3.43 -1.24
CA ARG A 40 10.77 4.67 -1.59
C ARG A 40 10.37 4.62 -3.06
N PHE A 41 9.07 4.66 -3.36
CA PHE A 41 8.59 4.85 -4.74
C PHE A 41 7.84 6.17 -4.86
N THR A 42 8.27 7.03 -5.77
CA THR A 42 7.48 8.21 -6.14
C THR A 42 6.44 7.80 -7.17
N ASP A 43 5.17 8.03 -6.87
CA ASP A 43 4.07 7.89 -7.80
C ASP A 43 3.57 9.28 -8.18
N ASP A 44 4.23 9.87 -9.17
CA ASP A 44 3.96 11.23 -9.64
C ASP A 44 2.59 11.34 -10.30
N ALA A 45 2.12 10.25 -10.93
CA ALA A 45 0.82 10.21 -11.61
C ALA A 45 -0.33 10.41 -10.62
N TYR A 46 -0.21 9.88 -9.40
CA TYR A 46 -1.23 10.01 -8.35
C TYR A 46 -0.87 11.03 -7.26
N ASN A 47 0.25 11.77 -7.38
CA ASN A 47 0.83 12.62 -6.33
C ASN A 47 0.93 11.87 -4.99
N ARG A 48 1.33 10.59 -5.04
CA ARG A 48 1.42 9.70 -3.90
C ARG A 48 2.83 9.23 -3.68
N TRP A 49 3.16 8.98 -2.42
CA TRP A 49 4.40 8.33 -2.04
C TRP A 49 4.09 7.16 -1.10
N PRO A 50 4.11 5.91 -1.60
CA PRO A 50 4.24 4.75 -0.74
C PRO A 50 5.68 4.68 -0.18
N THR A 51 5.81 4.89 1.12
CA THR A 51 7.03 4.69 1.90
C THR A 51 6.91 3.41 2.71
N PHE A 52 7.92 2.55 2.64
CA PHE A 52 7.89 1.26 3.33
C PHE A 52 8.91 1.26 4.46
N LEU A 53 8.40 1.22 5.70
CA LEU A 53 9.20 1.21 6.92
C LEU A 53 9.19 -0.20 7.52
N PHE A 54 10.35 -0.69 7.94
CA PHE A 54 10.49 -2.04 8.49
C PHE A 54 11.18 -2.02 9.83
N GLY A 55 10.64 -2.76 10.81
CA GLY A 55 11.22 -2.86 12.14
C GLY A 55 11.22 -4.31 12.62
N ALA A 56 12.22 -4.66 13.43
CA ALA A 56 12.24 -5.93 14.13
C ALA A 56 11.12 -6.00 15.18
N VAL A 57 10.44 -7.14 15.26
CA VAL A 57 9.48 -7.43 16.33
C VAL A 57 10.17 -8.31 17.36
N HIS A 58 10.20 -7.86 18.62
CA HIS A 58 10.86 -8.59 19.70
C HIS A 58 10.19 -9.95 19.97
N ARG A 59 11.00 -10.91 20.45
CA ARG A 59 10.74 -12.37 20.54
C ARG A 59 9.55 -12.80 21.43
N GLU A 60 8.90 -11.90 22.17
CA GLU A 60 7.85 -12.22 23.15
C GLU A 60 6.41 -12.10 22.62
N GLY A 61 6.21 -11.97 21.31
CA GLY A 61 4.87 -12.02 20.71
C GLY A 61 3.96 -10.83 21.03
N ARG A 62 4.47 -9.80 21.70
CA ARG A 62 3.78 -8.51 21.84
C ARG A 62 4.34 -7.56 20.79
N THR A 63 3.46 -7.02 19.95
CA THR A 63 3.70 -5.79 19.18
C THR A 63 3.04 -4.59 19.88
N PRO A 64 3.49 -4.13 21.07
CA PRO A 64 2.96 -2.89 21.62
C PRO A 64 3.78 -1.75 21.02
N GLY A 65 3.19 -1.00 20.09
CA GLY A 65 3.72 0.32 19.79
C GLY A 65 3.97 0.62 18.32
N LEU A 66 4.48 -0.27 17.45
CA LEU A 66 4.89 0.19 16.11
C LEU A 66 3.73 0.78 15.29
N HIS A 67 2.54 0.17 15.31
CA HIS A 67 1.35 0.70 14.64
C HIS A 67 0.78 1.94 15.36
N GLN A 68 0.79 1.96 16.70
CA GLN A 68 0.34 3.10 17.51
C GLN A 68 1.28 4.31 17.37
N GLU A 69 2.57 4.06 17.22
CA GLU A 69 3.65 5.03 17.14
C GLU A 69 3.78 5.55 15.72
N ALA A 70 3.72 4.68 14.69
CA ALA A 70 3.53 5.12 13.32
C ALA A 70 2.27 6.01 13.19
N ALA A 71 1.15 5.62 13.81
CA ALA A 71 -0.05 6.45 13.87
C ALA A 71 0.19 7.78 14.60
N ARG A 72 0.90 7.77 15.74
CA ARG A 72 1.24 8.96 16.55
C ARG A 72 2.14 9.92 15.80
N LEU A 73 3.15 9.43 15.09
CA LEU A 73 4.09 10.23 14.29
C LEU A 73 3.41 10.82 13.07
N LEU A 74 2.61 10.02 12.36
CA LEU A 74 1.82 10.52 11.25
C LEU A 74 0.85 11.61 11.72
N GLN A 75 0.20 11.40 12.85
CA GLN A 75 -0.70 12.36 13.47
C GLN A 75 0.06 13.64 13.90
N ALA A 76 1.24 13.54 14.51
CA ALA A 76 2.03 14.69 14.93
C ALA A 76 2.52 15.56 13.76
N GLN A 77 2.83 14.95 12.61
CA GLN A 77 3.31 15.67 11.42
C GLN A 77 2.17 16.23 10.56
N LEU A 78 1.09 15.47 10.36
CA LEU A 78 -0.06 15.91 9.56
C LEU A 78 -0.92 16.96 10.28
N LEU A 79 -0.93 17.00 11.62
CA LEU A 79 -1.63 18.04 12.38
C LEU A 79 -0.94 19.42 12.37
N ARG A 80 0.32 19.50 11.91
CA ARG A 80 1.09 20.75 11.86
C ARG A 80 0.95 21.53 10.55
N ARG A 81 0.30 20.96 9.51
CA ARG A 81 0.08 21.64 8.23
C ARG A 81 -1.31 21.31 7.66
N PRO A 82 -2.11 22.29 7.22
CA PRO A 82 -3.36 22.03 6.54
C PRO A 82 -3.08 21.30 5.22
N MET A 83 -3.58 20.08 5.09
CA MET A 83 -3.54 19.34 3.83
C MET A 83 -4.60 19.94 2.91
N ALA A 84 -4.20 20.59 1.83
CA ALA A 84 -5.11 21.04 0.80
C ALA A 84 -5.48 19.85 -0.10
N GLY A 85 -6.77 19.66 -0.39
CA GLY A 85 -7.20 18.84 -1.54
C GLY A 85 -8.03 17.59 -1.27
N VAL A 86 -8.54 17.34 -0.06
CA VAL A 86 -9.53 16.27 0.12
C VAL A 86 -10.94 16.85 0.01
N THR A 87 -11.61 16.61 -1.12
CA THR A 87 -13.07 16.54 -1.15
C THR A 87 -13.48 15.12 -0.82
N PRO A 88 -14.27 14.92 0.26
CA PRO A 88 -15.13 13.76 0.27
C PRO A 88 -16.57 14.17 0.60
N GLU A 89 -17.45 13.95 -0.35
CA GLU A 89 -18.80 13.50 -0.02
C GLU A 89 -18.64 12.09 0.55
N THR A 90 -18.60 11.96 1.88
CA THR A 90 -18.92 10.70 2.55
C THR A 90 -19.49 11.03 3.91
N ASP A 91 -20.80 10.84 4.05
CA ASP A 91 -21.51 10.83 5.34
C ASP A 91 -21.21 9.54 6.14
N ALA A 92 -19.98 9.04 6.07
CA ALA A 92 -19.58 7.86 6.81
C ALA A 92 -19.17 8.26 8.23
N PRO A 93 -19.71 7.63 9.28
CA PRO A 93 -19.25 7.88 10.64
C PRO A 93 -17.80 7.39 10.80
N ALA A 94 -16.85 8.31 10.70
CA ALA A 94 -15.46 8.03 11.06
C ALA A 94 -15.39 7.81 12.58
N ARG A 95 -15.33 6.56 13.02
CA ARG A 95 -14.90 6.25 14.39
C ARG A 95 -13.42 6.60 14.51
N CYS A 96 -13.12 7.82 14.95
CA CYS A 96 -11.79 8.16 15.42
C CYS A 96 -11.56 7.41 16.74
N THR A 97 -10.64 6.45 16.75
CA THR A 97 -10.18 5.82 17.99
C THR A 97 -9.72 6.91 18.96
N GLY A 98 -10.41 7.06 20.10
CA GLY A 98 -10.05 8.01 21.16
C GLY A 98 -10.67 9.41 21.10
N ARG A 99 -11.58 9.73 20.17
CA ARG A 99 -12.35 10.99 20.20
C ARG A 99 -13.82 10.77 19.87
N PRO A 100 -14.75 11.53 20.49
CA PRO A 100 -16.17 11.46 20.12
C PRO A 100 -16.30 11.74 18.62
N ALA A 101 -17.09 10.90 17.94
CA ALA A 101 -17.34 11.00 16.52
C ALA A 101 -17.88 12.40 16.20
N ARG A 102 -17.09 13.23 15.51
CA ARG A 102 -17.56 14.52 15.03
C ARG A 102 -18.34 14.29 13.74
N LYS A 103 -19.58 14.80 13.69
CA LYS A 103 -20.47 14.68 12.51
C LYS A 103 -19.88 15.31 11.23
N ARG A 104 -18.95 16.25 11.34
CA ARG A 104 -18.23 16.84 10.21
C ARG A 104 -16.75 17.04 10.54
N LEU A 105 -15.89 16.58 9.64
CA LEU A 105 -14.47 16.90 9.64
C LEU A 105 -14.26 18.26 8.93
N PRO A 106 -13.45 19.19 9.49
CA PRO A 106 -13.11 20.42 8.80
C PRO A 106 -12.43 20.14 7.46
N ARG A 107 -12.81 20.85 6.39
CA ARG A 107 -12.26 20.67 5.03
C ARG A 107 -10.74 20.83 4.93
N SER A 108 -10.13 21.55 5.87
CA SER A 108 -8.67 21.74 5.97
C SER A 108 -7.93 20.58 6.64
N LYS A 109 -8.65 19.54 7.10
CA LYS A 109 -8.09 18.37 7.78
C LYS A 109 -8.23 17.13 6.91
N GLY A 110 -7.11 16.49 6.61
CA GLY A 110 -7.08 15.17 5.95
C GLY A 110 -7.54 14.04 6.87
N VAL A 111 -7.70 12.85 6.30
CA VAL A 111 -8.00 11.61 7.02
C VAL A 111 -6.77 10.71 7.01
N VAL A 112 -6.46 10.11 8.15
CA VAL A 112 -5.45 9.06 8.28
C VAL A 112 -6.16 7.78 8.68
N VAL A 113 -5.85 6.69 7.98
CA VAL A 113 -6.32 5.35 8.31
C VAL A 113 -5.09 4.52 8.66
N VAL A 114 -5.15 3.84 9.81
CA VAL A 114 -4.11 2.92 10.26
C VAL A 114 -4.78 1.57 10.52
N GLY A 115 -4.14 0.51 10.02
CA GLY A 115 -4.59 -0.86 10.21
C GLY A 115 -3.41 -1.81 10.18
N ALA A 116 -3.69 -3.07 10.47
CA ALA A 116 -2.74 -4.17 10.36
C ALA A 116 -3.41 -5.32 9.61
N THR A 117 -2.67 -5.97 8.73
CA THR A 117 -3.11 -7.11 7.91
C THR A 117 -1.95 -8.08 7.76
N GLY A 118 -2.23 -9.30 7.29
CA GLY A 118 -1.20 -10.20 6.78
C GLY A 118 -0.46 -9.58 5.59
N TRP A 119 0.59 -10.26 5.12
CA TRP A 119 1.35 -9.80 3.96
C TRP A 119 0.45 -9.69 2.72
N VAL A 120 0.60 -8.59 1.97
CA VAL A 120 -0.16 -8.33 0.74
C VAL A 120 0.81 -8.03 -0.38
N ASP A 121 0.75 -8.82 -1.45
CA ASP A 121 1.43 -8.53 -2.71
C ASP A 121 0.53 -7.71 -3.62
N ASN A 122 1.12 -6.78 -4.36
CA ASN A 122 0.43 -5.93 -5.32
C ASN A 122 0.92 -6.29 -6.73
N TYR A 123 0.03 -6.84 -7.56
CA TYR A 123 0.35 -7.31 -8.91
C TYR A 123 -0.60 -6.69 -9.94
N ASN A 124 -0.06 -5.94 -10.89
CA ASN A 124 -0.85 -5.23 -11.90
C ASN A 124 -0.64 -5.86 -13.28
N VAL A 125 -1.72 -5.99 -14.05
CA VAL A 125 -1.70 -6.54 -15.41
C VAL A 125 -2.18 -5.46 -16.40
N PRO A 126 -1.30 -4.94 -17.27
CA PRO A 126 -1.70 -3.99 -18.31
C PRO A 126 -2.64 -4.63 -19.33
N VAL A 127 -3.73 -3.94 -19.67
CA VAL A 127 -4.69 -4.35 -20.70
C VAL A 127 -4.51 -3.45 -21.92
N ARG A 128 -4.37 -4.02 -23.11
CA ARG A 128 -4.19 -3.27 -24.36
C ARG A 128 -5.53 -2.73 -24.84
N THR A 129 -6.05 -1.73 -24.15
CA THR A 129 -7.30 -1.05 -24.44
C THR A 129 -7.27 0.39 -23.91
N GLY A 130 -8.06 1.28 -24.51
CA GLY A 130 -8.41 2.58 -23.93
C GLY A 130 -9.71 2.54 -23.11
N ASP A 131 -10.43 1.42 -23.15
CA ASP A 131 -11.69 1.25 -22.42
C ASP A 131 -11.44 0.82 -20.97
N VAL A 132 -11.52 1.77 -20.06
CA VAL A 132 -11.40 1.51 -18.61
C VAL A 132 -12.54 0.61 -18.11
N GLU A 133 -13.73 0.69 -18.71
CA GLU A 133 -14.87 -0.14 -18.28
C GLU A 133 -14.64 -1.62 -18.59
N ALA A 134 -13.92 -1.95 -19.67
CA ALA A 134 -13.46 -3.31 -19.92
C ALA A 134 -12.55 -3.81 -18.80
N ALA A 135 -11.55 -3.02 -18.39
CA ALA A 135 -10.70 -3.39 -17.26
C ALA A 135 -11.48 -3.51 -15.95
N ARG A 136 -12.50 -2.67 -15.71
CA ARG A 136 -13.37 -2.80 -14.52
C ARG A 136 -14.17 -4.11 -14.53
N ARG A 137 -14.70 -4.53 -15.69
CA ARG A 137 -15.41 -5.81 -15.83
C ARG A 137 -14.48 -6.99 -15.56
N ILE A 138 -13.29 -6.99 -16.18
CA ILE A 138 -12.27 -8.02 -15.95
C ILE A 138 -11.87 -8.04 -14.47
N ALA A 139 -11.56 -6.88 -13.89
CA ALA A 139 -11.18 -6.78 -12.48
C ALA A 139 -12.28 -7.32 -11.54
N ARG A 140 -13.55 -7.00 -11.81
CA ARG A 140 -14.66 -7.55 -11.04
C ARG A 140 -14.66 -9.08 -11.11
N ALA A 141 -14.52 -9.65 -12.30
CA ALA A 141 -14.50 -11.09 -12.49
C ALA A 141 -13.25 -11.78 -11.89
N VAL A 142 -12.11 -11.09 -11.82
CA VAL A 142 -10.89 -11.56 -11.13
C VAL A 142 -11.05 -11.56 -9.62
N SER A 143 -11.73 -10.54 -9.07
CA SER A 143 -11.86 -10.36 -7.63
C SER A 143 -12.70 -11.44 -6.96
N GLU A 144 -12.33 -11.84 -5.74
CA GLU A 144 -13.11 -12.78 -4.92
C GLU A 144 -14.56 -12.31 -4.75
N ARG A 145 -14.76 -11.01 -4.51
CA ARG A 145 -16.08 -10.40 -4.36
C ARG A 145 -16.95 -10.56 -5.62
N GLY A 146 -16.35 -10.65 -6.79
CA GLY A 146 -17.06 -10.92 -8.04
C GLY A 146 -17.11 -12.41 -8.40
N GLY A 147 -16.72 -13.31 -7.50
CA GLY A 147 -16.71 -14.76 -7.71
C GLY A 147 -15.43 -15.29 -8.37
N GLY A 148 -14.37 -14.49 -8.41
CA GLY A 148 -13.09 -14.84 -9.01
C GLY A 148 -12.15 -15.62 -8.08
N LEU A 149 -10.88 -15.24 -8.10
CA LEU A 149 -9.84 -15.92 -7.32
C LEU A 149 -10.01 -15.64 -5.82
N PRO A 150 -9.83 -16.64 -4.94
CA PRO A 150 -9.93 -16.44 -3.50
C PRO A 150 -8.82 -15.51 -2.99
N SER A 151 -9.13 -14.67 -2.01
CA SER A 151 -8.17 -13.75 -1.39
C SER A 151 -7.55 -12.76 -2.38
N VAL A 152 -8.20 -12.50 -3.51
CA VAL A 152 -7.81 -11.48 -4.48
C VAL A 152 -8.80 -10.33 -4.48
N GLN A 153 -8.29 -9.11 -4.31
CA GLN A 153 -9.02 -7.88 -4.63
C GLN A 153 -8.47 -7.33 -5.93
N ALA A 154 -9.33 -6.87 -6.83
CA ALA A 154 -8.91 -6.32 -8.10
C ALA A 154 -9.70 -5.06 -8.45
N MET A 155 -9.06 -4.14 -9.16
CA MET A 155 -9.65 -2.92 -9.68
C MET A 155 -9.14 -2.62 -11.08
N GLY A 156 -10.03 -2.16 -11.96
CA GLY A 156 -9.67 -1.65 -13.29
C GLY A 156 -9.41 -0.15 -13.21
N LEU A 157 -8.25 0.31 -13.66
CA LEU A 157 -7.80 1.69 -13.54
C LEU A 157 -7.18 2.18 -14.85
N ALA A 158 -7.29 3.48 -15.10
CA ALA A 158 -6.40 4.19 -16.00
C ALA A 158 -5.14 4.60 -15.23
N HIS A 159 -4.00 4.13 -15.70
CA HIS A 159 -2.65 4.45 -15.25
C HIS A 159 -1.99 5.43 -16.25
N GLY A 160 -1.05 6.25 -15.78
CA GLY A 160 -0.42 7.31 -16.59
C GLY A 160 0.02 6.89 -17.99
N GLY A 161 0.03 7.83 -18.94
CA GLY A 161 0.43 7.55 -20.32
C GLY A 161 -0.63 6.80 -21.16
N GLY A 162 -1.89 6.79 -20.72
CA GLY A 162 -3.00 6.16 -21.46
C GLY A 162 -3.05 4.64 -21.32
N VAL A 163 -2.35 4.07 -20.33
CA VAL A 163 -2.35 2.64 -20.05
C VAL A 163 -3.55 2.30 -19.19
N VAL A 164 -4.32 1.28 -19.56
CA VAL A 164 -5.36 0.72 -18.71
C VAL A 164 -4.82 -0.56 -18.09
N GLU A 165 -5.09 -0.79 -16.80
CA GLU A 165 -4.60 -1.98 -16.09
C GLU A 165 -5.64 -2.57 -15.14
N VAL A 166 -5.48 -3.86 -14.87
CA VAL A 166 -6.15 -4.57 -13.78
C VAL A 166 -5.15 -4.66 -12.63
N ALA A 167 -5.32 -3.81 -11.62
CA ALA A 167 -4.50 -3.79 -10.43
C ALA A 167 -5.05 -4.76 -9.37
N CYS A 168 -4.22 -5.67 -8.87
CA CYS A 168 -4.63 -6.71 -7.93
C CYS A 168 -3.86 -6.63 -6.60
N ASN A 169 -4.59 -6.80 -5.50
CA ASN A 169 -4.04 -7.10 -4.18
C ASN A 169 -4.24 -8.59 -3.90
N LEU A 170 -3.13 -9.30 -3.72
CA LEU A 170 -3.07 -10.70 -3.30
C LEU A 170 -2.99 -10.72 -1.77
N LEU A 171 -4.13 -10.95 -1.11
CA LEU A 171 -4.23 -10.90 0.36
C LEU A 171 -3.65 -12.14 1.05
N ASP A 172 -3.51 -13.23 0.29
CA ASP A 172 -2.85 -14.47 0.71
C ASP A 172 -1.99 -15.01 -0.45
N PRO A 173 -0.77 -14.48 -0.63
CA PRO A 173 0.11 -14.89 -1.74
C PRO A 173 0.56 -16.35 -1.69
N ALA A 174 0.43 -17.02 -0.54
CA ALA A 174 0.70 -18.46 -0.42
C ALA A 174 -0.42 -19.30 -1.08
N ARG A 175 -1.63 -18.74 -1.19
CA ARG A 175 -2.79 -19.40 -1.80
C ARG A 175 -2.99 -19.03 -3.27
N VAL A 176 -2.84 -17.74 -3.60
CA VAL A 176 -2.97 -17.24 -4.97
C VAL A 176 -1.81 -16.30 -5.30
N GLY A 177 -0.99 -16.70 -6.27
CA GLY A 177 0.15 -15.95 -6.77
C GLY A 177 -0.12 -15.22 -8.09
N ALA A 178 0.89 -14.46 -8.51
CA ALA A 178 0.85 -13.64 -9.72
C ALA A 178 0.56 -14.42 -11.00
N GLU A 179 1.04 -15.66 -11.13
CA GLU A 179 0.81 -16.49 -12.32
C GLU A 179 -0.68 -16.82 -12.50
N GLN A 180 -1.38 -17.16 -11.40
CA GLN A 180 -2.81 -17.44 -11.43
C GLN A 180 -3.63 -16.20 -11.79
N VAL A 181 -3.24 -15.04 -11.26
CA VAL A 181 -3.86 -13.76 -11.62
C VAL A 181 -3.62 -13.44 -13.09
N GLN A 182 -2.37 -13.55 -13.57
CA GLN A 182 -2.00 -13.30 -14.96
C GLN A 182 -2.84 -14.16 -15.91
N GLY A 183 -2.88 -15.49 -15.70
CA GLY A 183 -3.63 -16.40 -16.56
C GLY A 183 -5.14 -16.16 -16.52
N MET A 184 -5.70 -15.79 -15.36
CA MET A 184 -7.12 -15.45 -15.28
C MET A 184 -7.45 -14.14 -16.02
N VAL A 185 -6.61 -13.12 -15.88
CA VAL A 185 -6.77 -11.84 -16.61
C VAL A 185 -6.63 -12.06 -18.12
N GLU A 186 -5.63 -12.83 -18.56
CA GLU A 186 -5.43 -13.20 -19.97
C GLU A 186 -6.67 -13.88 -20.56
N ARG A 187 -7.22 -14.88 -19.86
CA ARG A 187 -8.41 -15.62 -20.30
C ARG A 187 -9.64 -14.72 -20.38
N LEU A 188 -9.88 -13.87 -19.38
CA LEU A 188 -11.02 -12.96 -19.34
C LEU A 188 -10.92 -11.88 -20.42
N ALA A 189 -9.73 -11.30 -20.59
CA ALA A 189 -9.47 -10.31 -21.64
C ALA A 189 -9.66 -10.91 -23.03
N ALA A 190 -9.15 -12.11 -23.28
CA ALA A 190 -9.34 -12.82 -24.55
C ALA A 190 -10.83 -13.06 -24.87
N GLY A 191 -11.64 -13.34 -23.85
CA GLY A 191 -13.10 -13.47 -23.99
C GLY A 191 -13.80 -12.17 -24.42
N GLU A 192 -13.20 -11.01 -24.14
CA GLU A 192 -13.65 -9.69 -24.63
C GLU A 192 -12.90 -9.24 -25.90
N GLY A 193 -12.08 -10.11 -26.52
CA GLY A 193 -11.28 -9.78 -27.70
C GLY A 193 -10.07 -8.86 -27.42
N LEU A 194 -9.67 -8.75 -26.16
CA LEU A 194 -8.56 -7.92 -25.71
C LEU A 194 -7.30 -8.75 -25.49
N SER A 195 -6.14 -8.10 -25.62
CA SER A 195 -4.85 -8.67 -25.26
C SER A 195 -4.27 -7.94 -24.05
N VAL A 196 -3.39 -8.61 -23.31
CA VAL A 196 -2.78 -8.05 -22.09
C VAL A 196 -1.26 -8.11 -22.18
N GLY A 197 -0.60 -7.24 -21.42
CA GLY A 197 0.84 -7.28 -21.22
C GLY A 197 1.24 -8.26 -20.12
N LYS A 198 2.55 -8.44 -19.95
CA LYS A 198 3.08 -9.14 -18.77
C LYS A 198 2.84 -8.28 -17.53
N GLY A 199 2.17 -8.85 -16.53
CA GLY A 199 1.97 -8.16 -15.26
C GLY A 199 3.24 -8.05 -14.44
N TYR A 200 3.25 -7.12 -13.50
CA TYR A 200 4.40 -6.75 -12.69
C TYR A 200 3.97 -6.50 -11.24
N PHE A 201 4.90 -6.73 -10.30
CA PHE A 201 4.70 -6.33 -8.92
C PHE A 201 4.98 -4.83 -8.76
N THR A 202 4.14 -4.13 -7.99
CA THR A 202 4.35 -2.70 -7.71
C THR A 202 5.27 -2.46 -6.50
N ASP A 203 5.73 -3.53 -5.87
CA ASP A 203 6.59 -3.51 -4.68
C ASP A 203 7.53 -4.72 -4.69
N TYR A 204 8.48 -4.75 -3.76
CA TYR A 204 9.36 -5.89 -3.56
C TYR A 204 8.64 -7.08 -2.93
N SER A 205 9.13 -8.27 -3.26
CA SER A 205 8.69 -9.49 -2.58
C SER A 205 9.05 -9.46 -1.09
N GLN A 206 8.33 -10.25 -0.30
CA GLN A 206 8.63 -10.43 1.12
C GLN A 206 10.11 -10.77 1.35
N ASP A 207 10.64 -11.76 0.64
CA ASP A 207 12.05 -12.18 0.78
C ASP A 207 13.03 -11.06 0.46
N LYS A 208 12.75 -10.29 -0.60
CA LYS A 208 13.62 -9.17 -1.00
C LYS A 208 13.65 -8.10 0.08
N ILE A 209 12.53 -7.85 0.71
CA ILE A 209 12.40 -6.90 1.81
C ILE A 209 13.15 -7.38 3.05
N VAL A 210 13.04 -8.65 3.41
CA VAL A 210 13.81 -9.24 4.52
C VAL A 210 15.31 -9.10 4.27
N GLU A 211 15.75 -9.42 3.04
CA GLU A 211 17.15 -9.25 2.61
C GLU A 211 17.63 -7.81 2.78
N LEU A 212 16.86 -6.84 2.27
CA LEU A 212 17.21 -5.42 2.33
C LEU A 212 17.21 -4.88 3.76
N TYR A 213 16.28 -5.32 4.61
CA TYR A 213 16.27 -4.95 6.02
C TYR A 213 17.59 -5.34 6.69
N PHE A 214 18.03 -6.60 6.52
CA PHE A 214 19.27 -7.08 7.12
C PHE A 214 20.52 -6.35 6.60
N LYS A 215 20.54 -6.00 5.30
CA LYS A 215 21.62 -5.18 4.72
C LYS A 215 21.68 -3.79 5.34
N SER A 216 20.55 -3.11 5.44
CA SER A 216 20.49 -1.75 5.98
C SER A 216 20.71 -1.69 7.49
N ALA A 217 20.27 -2.70 8.25
CA ALA A 217 20.54 -2.80 9.68
C ALA A 217 22.05 -2.95 9.95
N ALA A 218 22.75 -3.78 9.18
CA ALA A 218 24.20 -3.97 9.30
C ALA A 218 25.00 -2.68 9.02
N ASN A 219 24.52 -1.82 8.12
CA ASN A 219 25.16 -0.55 7.78
C ASN A 219 24.94 0.56 8.84
N THR A 220 24.02 0.37 9.78
CA THR A 220 23.71 1.37 10.82
C THR A 220 24.48 1.11 12.13
N GLU A 221 25.08 -0.08 12.27
CA GLU A 221 25.86 -0.51 13.45
C GLU A 221 27.39 -0.30 13.30
N GLY A 222 27.85 0.25 12.17
CA GLY A 222 29.26 0.57 11.90
C GLY A 222 29.49 2.06 11.69
#